data_AF-A0A8T4RBD0-F1
#
_entry.id   AF-A0A8T4RBD0-F1
#
_cell.length_a   1.000
_cell.length_b   1.000
_cell.length_c   1.000
_cell.angle_alpha   90.00
_cell.angle_beta   90.00
_cell.angle_gamma   90.00
#
_symmetry.space_group_name_H-M   'P 1'
#
loop_
_entity.id
_entity.type
_entity.pdbx_description
1 polymer ?
#
loop_
_entity_poly.entity_id
_entity_poly.type
_entity_poly.pdbx_seq_one_letter_code
_entity_poly.pdbx_strand_id
1 'polypeptide(L)'
;MGQKYHKNNPVEKNIYKENNYFNHNEHTINSNKRLPFYRHKLTFGQKAADGLAEFAGSWSFILLFLGILVVWMIVNSYVLLRRPFDPYPFILLNLFLSCLAALQAPVILMSQNREAQRDRIQAKYDYQVNRKAEREIQSIQKDLELIKKRLTK
;
A
#
# COMPACT_ATOMS: atom_id res chain seq x y z
N MET A 1 2.32 -55.19 34.21
CA MET A 1 3.61 -54.95 34.91
C MET A 1 4.68 -54.87 33.85
N GLY A 2 5.51 -53.83 33.86
CA GLY A 2 6.54 -53.57 32.85
C GLY A 2 5.96 -52.78 31.66
N GLN A 3 6.50 -51.65 31.22
CA GLN A 3 7.87 -51.19 31.35
C GLN A 3 7.90 -49.66 31.18
N LYS A 4 8.04 -48.95 32.31
CA LYS A 4 8.47 -47.56 32.40
C LYS A 4 9.94 -47.50 31.98
N TYR A 5 10.26 -47.30 30.72
CA TYR A 5 11.64 -47.10 30.27
C TYR A 5 11.78 -45.68 29.71
N HIS A 6 12.47 -44.87 30.52
CA HIS A 6 13.23 -43.67 30.18
C HIS A 6 12.50 -42.48 29.50
N LYS A 7 11.76 -41.70 30.30
CA LYS A 7 11.59 -40.24 30.11
C LYS A 7 12.55 -39.40 31.00
N ASN A 8 13.70 -39.98 31.35
CA ASN A 8 14.67 -39.37 32.27
C ASN A 8 15.99 -38.97 31.59
N ASN A 9 16.01 -38.88 30.25
CA ASN A 9 17.15 -38.29 29.55
C ASN A 9 16.99 -36.76 29.55
N PRO A 10 17.91 -35.99 30.19
CA PRO A 10 17.84 -34.53 30.21
C PRO A 10 17.85 -33.93 28.79
N VAL A 11 18.45 -34.62 27.83
CA VAL A 11 18.51 -34.19 26.42
C VAL A 11 17.12 -34.23 25.78
N GLU A 12 16.37 -35.32 25.94
CA GLU A 12 15.00 -35.41 25.41
C GLU A 12 14.07 -34.38 26.04
N LYS A 13 14.16 -34.18 27.35
CA LYS A 13 13.36 -33.19 28.07
C LYS A 13 13.59 -31.77 27.56
N ASN A 14 14.84 -31.45 27.18
CA ASN A 14 15.21 -30.18 26.58
C ASN A 14 14.69 -30.07 25.15
N ILE A 15 14.75 -31.13 24.34
CA ILE A 15 14.19 -31.16 22.97
C ILE A 15 12.67 -31.01 22.99
N TYR A 16 11.95 -31.67 23.93
CA TYR A 16 10.50 -31.47 24.08
C TYR A 16 10.14 -30.07 24.57
N LYS A 17 10.99 -29.43 25.38
CA LYS A 17 10.82 -28.04 25.79
C LYS A 17 11.09 -27.09 24.63
N GLU A 18 12.22 -27.25 23.95
CA GLU A 18 12.70 -26.43 22.83
C GLU A 18 11.75 -26.49 21.62
N ASN A 19 11.23 -27.68 21.30
CA ASN A 19 10.18 -27.85 20.30
C ASN A 19 8.86 -27.17 20.72
N ASN A 20 8.49 -27.17 22.01
CA ASN A 20 7.31 -26.44 22.49
C ASN A 20 7.52 -24.91 22.47
N TYR A 21 8.74 -24.43 22.72
CA TYR A 21 9.09 -23.02 22.53
C TYR A 21 9.05 -22.63 21.05
N PHE A 22 9.48 -23.50 20.12
CA PHE A 22 9.40 -23.24 18.67
C PHE A 22 7.96 -23.26 18.12
N ASN A 23 7.16 -24.27 18.49
CA ASN A 23 5.80 -24.45 17.97
C ASN A 23 4.82 -23.37 18.45
N HIS A 24 4.97 -22.90 19.70
CA HIS A 24 4.17 -21.77 20.22
C HIS A 24 4.50 -20.44 19.53
N ASN A 25 5.72 -20.30 19.00
CA ASN A 25 6.13 -19.12 18.26
C ASN A 25 5.70 -19.17 16.79
N GLU A 26 5.51 -20.34 16.16
CA GLU A 26 5.01 -20.40 14.77
C GLU A 26 3.55 -19.93 14.64
N HIS A 27 2.68 -20.27 15.59
CA HIS A 27 1.28 -19.84 15.57
C HIS A 27 1.08 -18.32 15.81
N THR A 28 2.07 -17.64 16.41
CA THR A 28 2.05 -16.18 16.57
C THR A 28 2.66 -15.43 15.37
N ILE A 29 3.46 -16.10 14.54
CA ILE A 29 4.13 -15.47 13.40
C ILE A 29 3.20 -15.34 12.19
N ASN A 30 2.17 -16.20 12.06
CA ASN A 30 1.32 -16.23 10.87
C ASN A 30 -0.04 -15.51 10.98
N SER A 31 -0.44 -14.99 12.15
CA SER A 31 -1.85 -14.59 12.34
C SER A 31 -2.16 -13.09 12.38
N ASN A 32 -1.22 -12.15 12.57
CA ASN A 32 -1.64 -10.74 12.65
C ASN A 32 -0.58 -9.63 12.55
N LYS A 33 0.48 -9.78 11.75
CA LYS A 33 1.26 -8.59 11.38
C LYS A 33 0.64 -7.93 10.16
N ARG A 34 -0.58 -7.39 10.33
CA ARG A 34 -1.08 -6.36 9.42
C ARG A 34 0.03 -5.32 9.31
N LEU A 35 0.43 -5.00 8.07
CA LEU A 35 1.44 -3.99 7.76
C LEU A 35 1.31 -2.83 8.77
N PRO A 36 2.40 -2.34 9.39
CA PRO A 36 2.37 -1.11 10.16
C PRO A 36 2.22 0.07 9.17
N PHE A 37 1.15 0.06 8.39
CA PHE A 37 0.78 1.16 7.53
C PHE A 37 0.33 2.27 8.46
N TYR A 38 1.24 3.22 8.64
CA TYR A 38 1.04 4.52 9.24
C TYR A 38 -0.44 4.92 9.19
N ARG A 39 -1.12 4.87 10.35
CA ARG A 39 -2.24 5.78 10.62
C ARG A 39 -1.67 7.18 10.76
N HIS A 40 -1.15 7.74 9.67
CA HIS A 40 -1.10 9.18 9.60
C HIS A 40 -2.56 9.61 9.61
N LYS A 41 -2.98 10.39 10.61
CA LYS A 41 -4.30 11.02 10.58
C LYS A 41 -4.28 11.93 9.36
N LEU A 42 -4.83 11.46 8.25
CA LEU A 42 -4.91 12.23 7.01
C LEU A 42 -5.59 13.55 7.36
N THR A 43 -4.88 14.66 7.14
CA THR A 43 -5.47 15.99 7.29
C THR A 43 -6.61 16.14 6.28
N PHE A 44 -7.58 17.00 6.59
CA PHE A 44 -8.78 17.18 5.77
C PHE A 44 -8.45 17.49 4.30
N GLY A 45 -7.39 18.29 4.08
CA GLY A 45 -6.88 18.60 2.75
C GLY A 45 -6.28 17.40 2.02
N GLN A 46 -5.64 16.45 2.73
CA GLN A 46 -5.10 15.23 2.11
C GLN A 46 -6.23 14.29 1.68
N LYS A 47 -7.29 14.14 2.49
CA LYS A 47 -8.48 13.37 2.08
C LYS A 47 -9.19 13.98 0.89
N ALA A 48 -9.32 15.31 0.85
CA ALA A 48 -9.94 16.00 -0.27
C ALA A 48 -9.10 15.88 -1.56
N ALA A 49 -7.77 16.02 -1.47
CA ALA A 49 -6.87 15.85 -2.61
C ALA A 49 -6.91 14.41 -3.15
N ASP A 50 -7.03 13.41 -2.29
CA ASP A 50 -7.08 11.99 -2.68
C ASP A 50 -8.38 11.66 -3.40
N GLY A 51 -9.50 12.11 -2.83
CA GLY A 51 -10.80 11.99 -3.49
C GLY A 51 -10.85 12.75 -4.81
N LEU A 52 -10.22 13.92 -4.90
CA LEU A 52 -10.16 14.70 -6.14
C LEU A 52 -9.27 14.05 -7.19
N ALA A 53 -8.12 13.46 -6.81
CA ALA A 53 -7.23 12.75 -7.74
C ALA A 53 -7.88 11.48 -8.28
N GLU A 54 -8.54 10.71 -7.41
CA GLU A 54 -9.26 9.49 -7.79
C GLU A 54 -10.49 9.81 -8.67
N PHE A 55 -11.20 10.88 -8.36
CA PHE A 55 -12.34 11.36 -9.16
C PHE A 55 -11.90 11.95 -10.51
N ALA A 56 -10.83 12.75 -10.54
CA ALA A 56 -10.30 13.37 -11.75
C ALA A 56 -9.68 12.35 -12.72
N GLY A 57 -9.22 11.19 -12.23
CA GLY A 57 -8.71 10.09 -13.05
C GLY A 57 -9.79 9.22 -13.70
N SER A 58 -11.07 9.44 -13.40
CA SER A 58 -12.17 8.62 -13.92
C SER A 58 -12.60 9.04 -15.33
N TRP A 59 -12.85 8.06 -16.19
CA TRP A 59 -13.41 8.27 -17.53
C TRP A 59 -14.76 9.01 -17.52
N SER A 60 -15.58 8.77 -16.50
CA SER A 60 -16.89 9.44 -16.34
C SER A 60 -16.74 10.93 -16.02
N PHE A 61 -15.67 11.33 -15.32
CA PHE A 61 -15.41 12.73 -15.00
C PHE A 61 -15.05 13.54 -16.26
N ILE A 62 -14.23 12.96 -17.15
CA ILE A 62 -13.84 13.57 -18.42
C ILE A 62 -15.08 13.84 -19.28
N LEU A 63 -16.00 12.86 -19.38
CA LEU A 63 -17.25 13.01 -20.14
C LEU A 63 -18.19 14.05 -19.53
N LEU A 64 -18.32 14.09 -18.19
CA LEU A 64 -19.11 15.11 -17.48
C LEU A 64 -18.54 16.51 -17.73
N PHE A 65 -17.21 16.67 -17.63
CA PHE A 65 -16.53 17.94 -17.81
C PHE A 65 -16.68 18.47 -19.23
N LEU A 66 -16.53 17.59 -20.24
CA LEU A 66 -16.84 17.91 -21.63
C LEU A 66 -18.31 18.32 -21.81
N GLY A 67 -19.25 17.62 -21.18
CA GLY A 67 -20.67 17.99 -21.19
C GLY A 67 -20.92 19.39 -20.64
N ILE A 68 -20.32 19.72 -19.49
CA ILE A 68 -20.43 21.06 -18.88
C ILE A 68 -19.85 22.15 -19.80
N LEU A 69 -18.71 21.89 -20.45
CA LEU A 69 -18.12 22.81 -21.43
C LEU A 69 -19.07 23.06 -22.61
N VAL A 70 -19.65 22.00 -23.16
CA VAL A 70 -20.61 22.10 -24.28
C VAL A 70 -21.86 22.86 -23.85
N VAL A 71 -22.42 22.56 -22.67
CA VAL A 71 -23.58 23.28 -22.12
C VAL A 71 -23.24 24.77 -21.92
N TRP A 72 -22.08 25.08 -21.36
CA TRP A 72 -21.64 26.47 -21.15
C TRP A 72 -21.47 27.22 -22.47
N MET A 73 -20.94 26.55 -23.50
CA MET A 73 -20.82 27.10 -24.85
C MET A 73 -22.20 27.38 -25.47
N ILE A 74 -23.16 26.45 -25.32
CA ILE A 74 -24.54 26.62 -25.81
C ILE A 74 -25.24 27.78 -25.09
N VAL A 75 -25.13 27.85 -23.76
CA VAL A 75 -25.74 28.93 -22.96
C VAL A 75 -25.15 30.29 -23.35
N ASN A 76 -23.83 30.41 -23.48
CA ASN A 76 -23.20 31.65 -23.91
C ASN A 76 -23.55 32.02 -25.36
N SER A 77 -23.66 31.03 -26.26
CA SER A 77 -24.11 31.26 -27.64
C SER A 77 -25.57 31.74 -27.71
N TYR A 78 -26.46 31.20 -26.88
CA TYR A 78 -27.85 31.68 -26.77
C TYR A 78 -27.96 33.07 -26.15
N VAL A 79 -27.11 33.38 -25.17
CA VAL A 79 -27.02 34.70 -24.53
C VAL A 79 -26.44 35.76 -25.50
N LEU A 80 -25.58 35.35 -26.44
CA LEU A 80 -25.05 36.20 -27.52
C LEU A 80 -26.17 36.84 -28.37
N LEU A 81 -27.32 36.18 -28.52
CA LEU A 81 -28.48 36.73 -29.24
C LEU A 81 -29.17 37.91 -28.52
N ARG A 82 -28.94 38.10 -27.20
CA ARG A 82 -29.59 39.19 -26.43
C ARG A 82 -28.61 40.19 -25.83
N ARG A 83 -27.51 39.74 -25.23
CA ARG A 83 -26.35 40.54 -24.79
C ARG A 83 -25.20 39.59 -24.45
N PRO A 84 -24.02 39.69 -25.08
CA PRO A 84 -22.88 38.84 -24.75
C PRO A 84 -22.46 39.02 -23.28
N PHE A 85 -22.54 37.97 -22.46
CA PHE A 85 -21.90 37.95 -21.14
C PHE A 85 -20.42 37.57 -21.26
N ASP A 86 -20.06 36.72 -22.25
CA ASP A 86 -18.69 36.35 -22.59
C ASP A 86 -18.53 36.22 -24.14
N PRO A 87 -18.12 37.28 -24.85
CA PRO A 87 -17.89 37.26 -26.31
C PRO A 87 -16.76 36.31 -26.69
N TYR A 88 -16.79 35.80 -27.92
CA TYR A 88 -15.67 35.01 -28.47
C TYR A 88 -14.37 35.84 -28.40
N PRO A 89 -13.27 35.36 -27.79
CA PRO A 89 -12.92 33.98 -27.46
C PRO A 89 -13.00 33.68 -25.95
N PHE A 90 -14.22 33.56 -25.40
CA PHE A 90 -14.55 33.05 -24.05
C PHE A 90 -13.48 33.25 -22.97
N ILE A 91 -13.21 34.52 -22.62
CA ILE A 91 -12.04 34.89 -21.80
C ILE A 91 -12.11 34.31 -20.39
N LEU A 92 -13.32 34.20 -19.82
CA LEU A 92 -13.53 33.68 -18.47
C LEU A 92 -13.35 32.17 -18.41
N LEU A 93 -13.83 31.46 -19.43
CA LEU A 93 -13.66 30.01 -19.53
C LEU A 93 -12.18 29.67 -19.70
N ASN A 94 -11.48 30.38 -20.59
CA ASN A 94 -10.05 30.17 -20.81
C ASN A 94 -9.21 30.43 -19.55
N LEU A 95 -9.55 31.47 -18.77
CA LEU A 95 -8.91 31.76 -17.49
C LEU A 95 -9.14 30.64 -16.47
N PHE A 96 -10.37 30.14 -16.38
CA PHE A 96 -10.73 29.07 -15.45
C PHE A 96 -10.02 27.75 -15.79
N LEU A 97 -9.98 27.36 -17.07
CA LEU A 97 -9.25 26.15 -17.50
C LEU A 97 -7.75 26.29 -17.25
N SER A 98 -7.18 27.46 -17.48
CA SER A 98 -5.75 27.72 -17.22
C SER A 98 -5.41 27.58 -15.74
N CYS A 99 -6.30 28.06 -14.85
CA CYS A 99 -6.16 27.89 -13.41
C CYS A 99 -6.28 26.42 -12.98
N LEU A 100 -7.27 25.69 -13.51
CA LEU A 100 -7.43 24.25 -13.24
C LEU A 100 -6.21 23.43 -13.69
N ALA A 101 -5.68 23.72 -14.88
CA ALA A 101 -4.48 23.07 -15.40
C ALA A 101 -3.24 23.36 -14.53
N ALA A 102 -3.09 24.60 -14.05
CA ALA A 102 -2.00 24.98 -13.16
C ALA A 102 -2.04 24.24 -11.80
N LEU A 103 -3.25 23.96 -11.28
CA LEU A 103 -3.43 23.22 -10.03
C LEU A 103 -3.32 21.70 -10.19
N GLN A 104 -3.45 21.17 -11.41
CA GLN A 104 -3.34 19.73 -11.68
C GLN A 104 -1.94 19.18 -11.37
N ALA A 105 -0.87 19.84 -11.84
CA ALA A 105 0.48 19.32 -11.67
C ALA A 105 0.92 19.17 -10.19
N PRO A 106 0.67 20.14 -9.29
CA PRO A 106 0.96 19.99 -7.86
C PRO A 106 0.13 18.90 -7.18
N VAL A 107 -1.16 18.76 -7.51
CA VAL A 107 -2.03 17.73 -6.92
C VAL A 107 -1.58 16.33 -7.35
N ILE A 108 -1.28 16.15 -8.63
CA ILE A 108 -0.72 14.91 -9.17
C ILE A 108 0.62 14.64 -8.49
N LEU A 109 1.52 15.62 -8.40
CA LEU A 109 2.83 15.47 -7.76
C LEU A 109 2.73 15.11 -6.27
N MET A 110 1.77 15.69 -5.55
CA MET A 110 1.51 15.34 -4.14
C MET A 110 0.99 13.91 -3.99
N SER A 111 0.09 13.47 -4.89
CA SER A 111 -0.41 12.09 -4.88
C SER A 111 0.71 11.07 -5.18
N GLN A 112 1.56 11.37 -6.18
CA GLN A 112 2.72 10.55 -6.55
C GLN A 112 3.76 10.49 -5.44
N ASN A 113 4.09 11.63 -4.82
CA ASN A 113 5.05 11.68 -3.72
C ASN A 113 4.60 10.83 -2.53
N ARG A 114 3.27 10.73 -2.28
CA ARG A 114 2.75 9.86 -1.23
C ARG A 114 2.84 8.39 -1.63
N GLU A 115 2.46 8.02 -2.85
CA GLU A 115 2.58 6.62 -3.31
C GLU A 115 4.03 6.14 -3.28
N ALA A 116 4.98 6.94 -3.77
CA ALA A 116 6.40 6.63 -3.73
C ALA A 116 6.93 6.41 -2.30
N GLN A 117 6.42 7.16 -1.32
CA GLN A 117 6.76 6.94 0.10
C GLN A 117 6.19 5.62 0.63
N ARG A 118 4.95 5.28 0.28
CA ARG A 118 4.31 4.00 0.64
C ARG A 118 5.10 2.83 0.07
N ASP A 119 5.46 2.90 -1.21
CA ASP A 119 6.21 1.86 -1.91
C ASP A 119 7.62 1.68 -1.32
N ARG A 120 8.30 2.79 -0.98
CA ARG A 120 9.63 2.74 -0.35
C ARG A 120 9.59 2.05 1.01
N ILE A 121 8.55 2.28 1.81
CA ILE A 121 8.39 1.64 3.12
C ILE A 121 8.11 0.15 2.94
N GLN A 122 7.23 -0.20 2.01
CA GLN A 122 6.90 -1.59 1.68
C GLN A 122 8.14 -2.35 1.22
N ALA A 123 8.92 -1.80 0.29
CA ALA A 123 10.17 -2.40 -0.18
C ALA A 123 11.19 -2.64 0.95
N LYS A 124 11.32 -1.71 1.91
CA LYS A 124 12.18 -1.89 3.09
C LYS A 124 11.69 -3.01 4.01
N TYR A 125 10.38 -3.21 4.11
CA TYR A 125 9.81 -4.29 4.91
C TYR A 125 10.04 -5.64 4.25
N ASP A 126 9.74 -5.75 2.96
CA ASP A 126 9.93 -6.98 2.17
C ASP A 126 11.40 -7.42 2.21
N TYR A 127 12.34 -6.48 2.09
CA TYR A 127 13.77 -6.75 2.24
C TYR A 127 14.13 -7.36 3.61
N GLN A 128 13.56 -6.84 4.70
CA GLN A 128 13.83 -7.35 6.04
C GLN A 128 13.23 -8.74 6.26
N VAL A 129 12.05 -9.00 5.73
CA VAL A 129 11.40 -10.32 5.78
C VAL A 129 12.23 -11.34 5.00
N ASN A 130 12.63 -11.01 3.77
CA ASN A 130 13.46 -11.90 2.95
C ASN A 130 14.80 -12.22 3.63
N ARG A 131 15.47 -11.22 4.21
CA ARG A 131 16.70 -11.45 4.98
C ARG A 131 16.51 -12.27 6.24
N LYS A 132 15.32 -12.27 6.83
CA LYS A 132 14.99 -13.11 7.99
C LYS A 132 14.75 -14.55 7.54
N ALA A 133 13.98 -14.73 6.48
CA ALA A 133 13.73 -16.05 5.87
C ALA A 133 15.04 -16.72 5.43
N GLU A 134 15.97 -15.96 4.82
CA GLU A 134 17.29 -16.48 4.44
C GLU A 134 18.07 -17.04 5.65
N ARG A 135 18.08 -16.31 6.77
CA ARG A 135 18.74 -16.76 8.00
C ARG A 135 18.08 -17.99 8.62
N GLU A 136 16.76 -18.07 8.57
CA GLU A 136 16.01 -19.24 9.05
C GLU A 136 16.30 -20.47 8.19
N ILE A 137 16.34 -20.33 6.87
CA ILE A 137 16.73 -21.41 5.95
C ILE A 137 18.16 -21.88 6.24
N GLN A 138 19.10 -20.95 6.43
CA GLN A 138 20.48 -21.29 6.80
C GLN A 138 20.56 -22.04 8.14
N SER A 139 19.72 -21.69 9.12
CA SER A 139 19.62 -22.40 10.39
C SER A 139 19.12 -23.83 10.18
N ILE A 140 18.03 -24.01 9.43
CA ILE A 140 17.45 -25.31 9.14
C ILE A 140 18.46 -26.20 8.40
N GLN A 141 19.22 -25.65 7.44
CA GLN A 141 20.26 -26.39 6.73
C GLN A 141 21.35 -26.91 7.69
N LYS A 142 21.80 -26.08 8.64
CA LYS A 142 22.76 -26.51 9.67
C LYS A 142 22.21 -27.61 10.56
N ASP A 143 20.95 -27.50 10.97
CA ASP A 143 20.30 -28.52 11.80
C ASP A 143 20.17 -29.86 11.05
N LEU A 144 19.83 -29.81 9.75
CA LEU A 144 19.79 -31.00 8.88
C LEU A 144 21.17 -31.66 8.73
N GLU A 145 22.22 -30.86 8.54
CA GLU A 145 23.60 -31.38 8.48
C GLU A 145 24.03 -32.04 9.80
N LEU A 146 23.68 -31.43 10.93
CA LEU A 146 23.94 -31.99 12.26
C LEU A 146 23.23 -33.33 12.46
N ILE A 147 21.95 -33.43 12.09
CA ILE A 147 21.18 -34.68 12.16
C ILE A 147 21.81 -35.76 11.26
N LYS A 148 22.13 -35.42 10.00
CA LYS A 148 22.80 -36.34 9.06
C LYS A 148 24.11 -36.88 9.62
N LYS A 149 24.92 -36.01 10.24
CA LYS A 149 26.20 -36.40 10.84
C LYS A 149 26.04 -37.36 12.02
N ARG A 150 24.95 -37.24 12.79
CA ARG A 150 24.64 -38.16 13.89
C ARG A 150 24.11 -39.52 13.44
N LEU A 151 23.43 -39.59 12.28
CA LEU A 151 22.92 -40.84 11.73
C LEU A 151 23.99 -41.66 10.99
N THR A 152 25.06 -41.01 10.52
CA THR A 152 26.16 -41.66 9.77
C THR A 152 27.31 -42.14 10.69
N LYS A 153 27.18 -41.99 12.01
CA LYS A 153 28.17 -42.41 13.01
C LYS A 153 27.60 -43.52 13.87
#